data_AF-A0A7L2TZN0-F1
#
_entry.id   AF-A0A7L2TZN0-F1
#
_cell.length_a   1.000
_cell.length_b   1.000
_cell.length_c   1.000
_cell.angle_alpha   90.00
_cell.angle_beta   90.00
_cell.angle_gamma   90.00
#
_symmetry.space_group_name_H-M   'P 1'
#
loop_
_entity.id
_entity.type
_entity.pdbx_description
1 polymer ?
#
loop_
_entity_poly.entity_id
_entity_poly.type
_entity_poly.pdbx_seq_one_letter_code
_entity_poly.pdbx_strand_id
1 'polypeptide(L)' 'MFWYQQPSRNGLKLIVSSSTWSHNSYEDGYNEAKFEVNREKTDYTLMTIKNVTPKDEATYFCAASDH' A
#
# COMPACT_ATOMS: atom_id res chain seq x y z
N MET A 1 -2.79 -9.27 0.17
CA MET A 1 -3.53 -8.04 -0.19
C MET A 1 -2.52 -7.00 -0.68
N PHE A 2 -3.00 -6.06 -1.46
CA PHE A 2 -2.20 -5.07 -2.16
C PHE A 2 -2.73 -3.68 -1.86
N TRP A 3 -1.82 -2.72 -1.80
CA TRP A 3 -2.15 -1.31 -1.77
C TRP A 3 -1.60 -0.62 -3.01
N TYR A 4 -2.45 0.16 -3.66
CA TYR A 4 -2.11 0.94 -4.83
C TYR A 4 -2.36 2.43 -4.58
N GLN A 5 -1.60 3.26 -5.26
CA GLN A 5 -1.92 4.67 -5.43
C GLN A 5 -2.08 5.03 -6.90
N GLN A 6 -3.00 5.95 -7.16
CA GLN A 6 -3.20 6.59 -8.45
C GLN A 6 -3.11 8.11 -8.28
N PRO A 7 -1.93 8.70 -8.49
CA PRO A 7 -1.80 10.15 -8.57
C PRO A 7 -2.56 10.71 -9.77
N SER A 8 -2.95 11.99 -9.71
CA SER A 8 -3.66 12.62 -10.83
C SER A 8 -2.87 12.48 -12.14
N ARG A 9 -3.56 12.06 -13.21
CA ARG A 9 -2.99 11.87 -14.58
C ARG A 9 -1.93 10.77 -14.71
N ASN A 10 -1.70 9.95 -13.68
CA ASN A 10 -0.78 8.82 -13.73
C ASN A 10 -1.53 7.48 -13.73
N GLY A 11 -0.85 6.43 -14.20
CA GLY A 11 -1.32 5.06 -14.07
C GLY A 11 -1.35 4.59 -12.62
N LEU A 12 -2.10 3.51 -12.38
CA LEU A 12 -2.12 2.83 -11.09
C LEU A 12 -0.73 2.29 -10.76
N LYS A 13 -0.22 2.59 -9.56
CA LYS A 13 1.09 2.13 -9.08
C LYS A 13 0.90 1.26 -7.85
N LEU A 14 1.50 0.07 -7.85
CA LEU A 14 1.58 -0.76 -6.66
C LEU A 14 2.51 -0.08 -5.65
N ILE A 15 2.08 0.01 -4.39
CA ILE A 15 2.90 0.50 -3.28
C ILE A 15 3.56 -0.71 -2.62
N VAL A 16 2.74 -1.68 -2.24
CA VAL A 16 3.14 -2.78 -1.38
C VAL A 16 2.23 -3.99 -1.52
N SER A 17 2.86 -5.16 -1.52
CA SER A 17 2.24 -6.47 -1.41
C SER A 17 2.41 -6.99 0.02
N SER A 18 1.32 -7.38 0.65
CA SER A 18 1.30 -7.84 2.04
C SER A 18 0.67 -9.23 2.17
N SER A 19 1.30 -10.10 2.95
CA SER A 19 0.80 -11.43 3.30
C SER A 19 0.80 -11.60 4.83
N THR A 20 0.00 -12.55 5.34
CA THR A 20 0.00 -12.89 6.79
C THR A 20 1.19 -13.75 7.19
N TRP A 21 1.96 -14.27 6.22
CA TRP A 21 3.00 -15.27 6.42
C TRP A 21 4.41 -14.74 6.14
N SER A 22 4.52 -13.56 5.54
CA SER A 22 5.77 -12.96 5.09
C SER A 22 5.81 -11.48 5.39
N HIS A 23 7.01 -10.92 5.36
CA HIS A 23 7.19 -9.48 5.39
C HIS A 23 6.54 -8.82 4.17
N ASN A 24 6.17 -7.55 4.34
CA ASN A 24 5.65 -6.71 3.27
C ASN A 24 6.73 -6.48 2.21
N SER A 25 6.35 -6.56 0.94
CA SER A 25 7.22 -6.28 -0.20
C SER A 25 6.80 -4.96 -0.84
N TYR A 26 7.68 -3.96 -0.75
CA TYR A 26 7.46 -2.63 -1.32
C TYR A 26 8.06 -2.52 -2.71
N GLU A 27 7.37 -1.80 -3.59
CA GLU A 27 7.91 -1.41 -4.90
C GLU A 27 8.97 -0.31 -4.78
N ASP A 28 9.76 -0.13 -5.83
CA ASP A 28 10.82 0.88 -5.87
C ASP A 28 10.27 2.29 -5.60
N GLY A 29 10.93 3.00 -4.67
CA GLY A 29 10.54 4.34 -4.23
C GLY A 29 9.50 4.37 -3.10
N TYR A 30 9.00 3.21 -2.66
CA TYR A 30 8.15 3.07 -1.48
C TYR A 30 8.89 2.39 -0.33
N ASN A 31 8.47 2.68 0.90
CA ASN A 31 9.02 2.05 2.09
C ASN A 31 8.05 2.17 3.27
N GLU A 32 8.30 1.37 4.30
CA GLU A 32 7.52 1.32 5.53
C GLU A 32 7.58 2.61 6.38
N ALA A 33 8.63 3.42 6.21
CA ALA A 33 8.76 4.67 6.94
C ALA A 33 7.73 5.71 6.49
N LYS A 34 7.26 5.61 5.23
CA LYS A 34 6.20 6.44 4.67
C LYS A 34 4.84 5.73 4.64
N PHE A 35 4.82 4.48 4.21
CA PHE A 35 3.60 3.69 4.02
C PHE A 35 3.65 2.47 4.94
N GLU A 36 3.29 2.63 6.20
CA GLU A 36 3.29 1.51 7.14
C GLU A 36 2.08 0.61 6.86
N VAL A 37 2.33 -0.67 6.56
CA VAL A 37 1.26 -1.65 6.36
C VAL A 37 1.26 -2.69 7.46
N ASN A 38 0.11 -2.83 8.12
CA ASN A 38 -0.15 -3.90 9.06
C ASN A 38 -1.20 -4.87 8.49
N ARG A 39 -0.87 -6.16 8.49
CA ARG A 39 -1.73 -7.26 8.08
C ARG A 39 -1.63 -8.41 9.08
N GLU A 40 -2.33 -8.23 10.20
CA GLU A 40 -2.41 -9.27 11.25
C GLU A 40 -3.39 -10.39 10.90
N LYS A 41 -4.41 -10.08 10.09
CA LYS A 41 -5.47 -11.03 9.69
C LYS A 41 -5.61 -11.12 8.18
N THR A 42 -6.25 -12.18 7.73
CA THR A 42 -6.51 -12.44 6.31
C THR A 42 -7.52 -11.47 5.71
N ASP A 43 -8.47 -11.01 6.53
CA ASP A 43 -9.74 -10.43 6.12
C ASP A 43 -9.65 -8.93 5.82
N TYR A 44 -8.64 -8.25 6.38
CA TYR A 44 -8.39 -6.84 6.15
C TYR A 44 -6.90 -6.53 6.13
N THR A 45 -6.57 -5.34 5.65
CA THR A 45 -5.23 -4.75 5.71
C THR A 45 -5.37 -3.29 6.10
N LEU A 46 -4.45 -2.79 6.92
CA LEU A 46 -4.39 -1.39 7.32
C LEU A 46 -3.13 -0.79 6.74
N MET A 47 -3.27 0.36 6.07
CA MET A 47 -2.14 1.17 5.63
C MET A 47 -2.22 2.55 6.30
N THR A 48 -1.15 2.91 7.00
CA THR A 48 -0.96 4.22 7.61
C THR A 48 0.04 5.01 6.78
N ILE A 49 -0.39 6.13 6.22
CA ILE A 49 0.48 7.06 5.51
C ILE A 49 1.06 8.04 6.54
N LYS A 50 2.36 7.95 6.81
CA LYS A 50 3.07 8.80 7.78
C LYS A 50 3.46 10.13 7.16
N ASN A 51 3.58 11.18 7.98
CA ASN A 51 4.09 12.50 7.56
C ASN A 51 3.45 13.00 6.26
N VAL A 52 2.11 13.03 6.21
CA VAL A 52 1.35 13.38 4.99
C VAL A 52 1.71 14.79 4.50
N THR A 53 1.92 14.89 3.20
CA THR A 53 2.24 16.13 2.47
C THR A 53 1.33 16.27 1.25
N PRO A 54 1.26 17.45 0.60
CA PRO A 54 0.51 17.60 -0.64
C PRO A 54 0.97 16.67 -1.78
N LYS A 55 2.19 16.11 -1.71
CA LYS A 55 2.69 15.15 -2.72
C LYS A 55 2.02 13.77 -2.62
N ASP A 56 1.37 13.49 -1.50
CA ASP A 56 0.66 12.24 -1.24
C ASP A 56 -0.80 12.31 -1.72
N GLU A 57 -1.20 13.37 -2.40
CA GLU A 57 -2.53 13.47 -3.00
C GLU A 57 -2.68 12.44 -4.13
N ALA A 58 -3.46 11.41 -3.86
CA ALA A 58 -3.78 10.34 -4.80
C ALA A 58 -5.09 9.65 -4.41
N THR A 59 -5.66 8.89 -5.33
CA THR A 59 -6.67 7.88 -4.98
C THR A 59 -5.95 6.61 -4.55
N TYR A 60 -6.29 6.10 -3.37
CA TYR A 60 -5.70 4.88 -2.82
C TYR A 60 -6.68 3.71 -2.94
N PHE A 61 -6.19 2.58 -3.43
CA PHE A 61 -7.00 1.38 -3.63
C PHE A 61 -6.41 0.23 -2.82
N CYS A 62 -7.27 -0.51 -2.12
CA CYS A 62 -6.93 -1.82 -1.61
C CYS A 62 -7.42 -2.90 -2.57
N ALA A 63 -6.67 -4.00 -2.68
CA ALA A 63 -7.09 -5.17 -3.44
C ALA A 63 -6.75 -6.45 -2.69
N ALA A 64 -7.60 -7.46 -2.85
CA ALA A 64 -7.36 -8.82 -2.41
C ALA A 64 -7.16 -9.72 -3.63
N SER A 65 -6.33 -10.74 -3.48
CA SER A 65 -6.22 -11.84 -4.43
C SER A 65 -6.61 -13.11 -3.68
N ASP A 66 -7.51 -13.89 -4.27
CA ASP A 66 -8.06 -15.14 -3.73
C ASP A 66 -7.35 -16.37 -4.33
N HIS A 67 -6.09 -16.21 -4.70
CA HIS A 67 -5.28 -17.25 -5.34
C HIS A 67 -4.54 -18.09 -4.31
#